data_AF-A0A523WR05-F1
#
_entry.id   AF-A0A523WR05-F1
#
_cell.length_a   1.000
_cell.length_b   1.000
_cell.length_c   1.000
_cell.angle_alpha   90.00
_cell.angle_beta   90.00
_cell.angle_gamma   90.00
#
_symmetry.space_group_name_H-M   'P 1'
#
loop_
_entity.id
_entity.type
_entity.pdbx_description
1 polymer ?
#
loop_
_entity_poly.entity_id
_entity_poly.type
_entity_poly.pdbx_seq_one_letter_code
_entity_poly.pdbx_strand_id
1 'polypeptide(L)' 'MLTLSQEPRPRGVRKLSDREYYRIRVGKYRILYTINDDDKVVTIYRVDPRKDAYKS' A
#
# COMPACT_ATOMS: atom_id res chain seq x y z
N MET A 1 9.18 8.93 6.45
CA MET A 1 9.21 8.68 4.98
C MET A 1 8.69 7.26 4.77
N LEU A 2 7.86 7.01 3.76
CA LEU A 2 7.38 5.65 3.48
C LEU A 2 8.34 4.97 2.50
N THR A 3 8.92 3.84 2.90
CA THR A 3 9.94 3.14 2.09
C THR A 3 9.56 1.68 1.94
N LEU A 4 8.62 1.39 1.02
CA LEU A 4 8.15 0.01 0.78
C LEU A 4 9.25 -0.93 0.28
N SER A 5 10.33 -0.40 -0.31
CA SER A 5 11.48 -1.20 -0.74
C SER A 5 12.37 -1.68 0.41
N GLN A 6 12.38 -0.98 1.55
CA GLN A 6 13.17 -1.36 2.73
C GLN A 6 12.33 -2.09 3.76
N GLU A 7 11.10 -1.63 3.97
CA GLU A 7 10.13 -2.25 4.86
C GLU A 7 8.82 -2.41 4.07
N PRO A 8 8.56 -3.57 3.47
CA PRO A 8 7.36 -3.78 2.64
C PRO A 8 6.09 -3.95 3.48
N ARG A 9 6.22 -4.18 4.80
CA ARG A 9 5.10 -4.30 5.75
C ARG A 9 5.23 -3.27 6.90
N PRO A 10 5.27 -1.96 6.62
CA PRO A 10 5.51 -0.97 7.66
C PRO A 10 4.30 -0.81 8.59
N ARG A 11 4.48 -0.15 9.73
CA ARG A 11 3.39 0.09 10.69
C ARG A 11 2.19 0.77 10.03
N GLY A 12 0.99 0.23 10.29
CA GLY A 12 -0.28 0.77 9.77
C GLY A 12 -0.76 0.11 8.46
N VAL A 13 -0.04 -0.87 7.94
CA VAL A 13 -0.54 -1.76 6.87
C VAL A 13 -1.69 -2.62 7.39
N ARG A 14 -2.71 -2.81 6.53
CA ARG A 14 -3.77 -3.78 6.77
C ARG A 14 -3.80 -4.80 5.64
N LYS A 15 -3.70 -6.09 5.98
CA LYS A 15 -3.98 -7.18 5.04
C LYS A 15 -5.49 -7.22 4.74
N LEU A 16 -5.86 -7.35 3.47
CA LEU A 16 -7.25 -7.22 3.04
C LEU A 16 -8.00 -8.54 2.82
N SER A 17 -7.32 -9.66 2.60
CA SER A 17 -7.94 -11.01 2.56
C SER A 17 -6.88 -12.14 2.57
N ASP A 18 -7.28 -13.36 2.21
CA ASP A 18 -6.44 -14.56 2.09
C ASP A 18 -5.36 -14.44 1.00
N ARG A 19 -5.62 -13.64 -0.03
CA ARG A 19 -4.60 -13.25 -1.01
C ARG A 19 -3.70 -12.19 -0.38
N GLU A 20 -2.41 -12.17 -0.73
CA GLU A 20 -1.39 -11.26 -0.19
C GLU A 20 -1.57 -9.78 -0.58
N TYR A 21 -2.79 -9.26 -0.48
CA TYR A 21 -3.11 -7.86 -0.70
C TYR A 21 -2.99 -7.08 0.60
N TYR A 22 -2.20 -6.02 0.51
CA TYR A 22 -1.91 -5.08 1.58
C TYR A 22 -2.45 -3.70 1.22
N ARG A 23 -2.94 -2.99 2.23
CA ARG A 23 -3.36 -1.61 2.11
C ARG A 23 -2.59 -0.73 3.08
N ILE A 24 -2.05 0.36 2.58
CA ILE A 24 -1.42 1.39 3.41
C ILE A 24 -2.01 2.77 3.13
N ARG A 25 -2.03 3.59 4.18
CA ARG A 25 -2.38 5.01 4.09
C ARG A 25 -1.12 5.84 4.00
N VAL A 26 -1.04 6.68 2.97
CA VAL A 26 0.11 7.56 2.72
C VAL A 26 -0.42 8.97 2.50
N GLY A 27 -0.40 9.78 3.56
CA GLY A 27 -1.01 11.12 3.55
C GLY A 27 -2.49 11.07 3.13
N LYS A 28 -2.78 11.63 1.94
CA LYS A 28 -4.11 11.71 1.33
C LYS A 28 -4.44 10.51 0.40
N TYR A 29 -3.55 9.54 0.24
CA TYR A 29 -3.75 8.40 -0.65
C TYR A 29 -3.95 7.09 0.12
N ARG A 30 -4.64 6.15 -0.52
CA ARG A 30 -4.70 4.73 -0.15
C ARG A 30 -3.99 3.94 -1.24
N ILE A 31 -2.99 3.17 -0.86
CA ILE A 31 -2.23 2.32 -1.78
C ILE A 31 -2.60 0.87 -1.52
N LEU A 32 -2.97 0.17 -2.58
CA LEU A 32 -3.16 -1.28 -2.61
C LEU A 32 -1.96 -1.91 -3.31
N TYR A 33 -1.30 -2.83 -2.64
CA TYR A 33 -0.11 -3.50 -3.14
C TYR A 33 -0.05 -4.96 -2.70
N THR A 34 0.74 -5.77 -3.39
CA THR A 34 1.12 -7.11 -2.92
C THR A 34 2.62 -7.16 -2.70
N ILE A 35 3.05 -8.18 -1.97
CA ILE A 35 4.44 -8.52 -1.77
C ILE A 35 4.58 -9.95 -2.30
N ASN A 36 5.60 -10.19 -3.10
CA ASN A 36 6.08 -11.53 -3.40
C ASN A 36 7.43 -11.66 -2.68
N ASP A 37 7.46 -12.41 -1.57
CA ASP A 37 8.67 -12.56 -0.76
C ASP A 37 9.73 -13.42 -1.46
N ASP A 38 9.32 -14.36 -2.32
CA ASP A 38 10.23 -15.24 -3.05
C ASP A 38 11.07 -14.44 -4.06
N ASP A 39 10.40 -13.56 -4.82
CA ASP A 39 11.04 -12.71 -5.82
C ASP A 39 11.51 -11.36 -5.26
N LYS A 40 11.20 -11.05 -3.99
CA LYS A 40 11.42 -9.75 -3.34
C LYS A 40 10.81 -8.57 -4.10
N VAL A 41 9.65 -8.78 -4.70
CA VAL A 41 8.94 -7.80 -5.53
C VAL A 41 7.76 -7.23 -4.76
N VAL A 42 7.62 -5.90 -4.80
CA VAL A 42 6.43 -5.18 -4.32
C VAL A 42 5.67 -4.65 -5.53
N THR A 43 4.44 -5.11 -5.71
CA THR A 43 3.59 -4.72 -6.85
C THR A 43 2.48 -3.80 -6.39
N ILE A 44 2.45 -2.57 -6.90
CA ILE A 44 1.37 -1.61 -6.63
C ILE A 44 0.24 -1.82 -7.64
N TYR A 45 -0.95 -2.19 -7.17
CA TYR A 45 -2.12 -2.41 -8.04
C TYR A 45 -2.93 -1.14 -8.25
N ARG A 46 -3.08 -0.34 -7.19
CA ARG A 46 -3.94 0.84 -7.22
C ARG A 46 -3.48 1.89 -6.23
N VAL A 47 -3.52 3.14 -6.67
CA VAL A 47 -3.34 4.32 -5.84
C VAL A 47 -4.63 5.13 -5.92
N ASP A 48 -5.40 5.10 -4.84
CA ASP A 48 -6.66 5.84 -4.75
C ASP A 48 -6.45 7.14 -3.96
N PRO A 49 -6.82 8.31 -4.54
CA PRO A 49 -6.99 9.51 -3.76
C PRO A 49 -8.07 9.29 -2.71
N ARG A 50 -7.89 9.83 -1.50
CA ARG A 50 -9.01 9.96 -0.58
C ARG A 50 -10.05 10.83 -1.28
N LYS A 51 -11.30 10.41 -1.36
CA LYS A 51 -12.39 11.15 -2.04
C LYS A 51 -12.54 12.63 -1.61
N ASP A 52 -11.93 13.05 -0.50
CA ASP A 52 -11.84 14.46 -0.06
C ASP A 52 -10.64 15.25 -0.59
N ALA A 53 -9.74 14.64 -1.38
CA ALA A 53 -8.49 15.29 -1.79
C ALA A 53 -8.65 16.30 -2.95
N TYR A 54 -9.81 16.31 -3.63
CA TYR A 54 -10.15 17.20 -4.74
C TYR A 54 -11.32 18.13 -4.42
N LYS A 55 -11.26 18.81 -3.27
CA LYS A 55 -12.03 20.04 -3.03
C LYS A 55 -11.09 21.12 -2.54
N SER A 56 -10.41 21.79 -3.47
CA SER A 56 -9.89 23.16 -3.38
C SER A 56 -9.45 23.58 -4.78
#